data_AF-A0A7X9E7W4-F1
#
_entry.id   AF-A0A7X9E7W4-F1
#
_cell.length_a   1.000
_cell.length_b   1.000
_cell.length_c   1.000
_cell.angle_alpha   90.00
_cell.angle_beta   90.00
_cell.angle_gamma   90.00
#
_symmetry.space_group_name_H-M   'P 1'
#
loop_
_entity.id
_entity.type
_entity.pdbx_description
1 polymer ?
#
loop_
_entity_poly.entity_id
_entity_poly.type
_entity_poly.pdbx_seq_one_letter_code
_entity_poly.pdbx_strand_id
1 'polypeptide(L)'
;MNNIAIYLRISVLEKGNLRHTEDTINSQRNIIKNFIFNDQELKKANIEEYIDEGYSGSTTSRPGLDKLLLKVKQGKINCIIV
;
A
#
# COMPACT_ATOMS: atom_id res chain seq x y z
N MET A 1 18.41 -5.94 5.54
CA MET A 1 17.15 -5.62 6.23
C MET A 1 16.08 -5.48 5.16
N ASN A 2 14.95 -6.18 5.28
CA ASN A 2 13.88 -6.09 4.27
C ASN A 2 13.23 -4.71 4.34
N ASN A 3 12.95 -4.13 3.18
CA ASN A 3 12.26 -2.85 3.06
C ASN A 3 10.97 -3.12 2.30
N ILE A 4 9.89 -3.24 3.07
CA ILE A 4 8.55 -3.58 2.58
C ILE A 4 7.80 -2.28 2.31
N ALA A 5 7.16 -2.20 1.16
CA ALA A 5 6.12 -1.23 0.90
C ALA A 5 4.74 -1.88 1.00
N ILE A 6 3.83 -1.23 1.73
CA ILE A 6 2.40 -1.51 1.70
C ILE A 6 1.78 -0.58 0.67
N TYR A 7 1.08 -1.12 -0.33
CA TYR A 7 0.35 -0.31 -1.30
C TYR A 7 -1.16 -0.52 -1.15
N LEU A 8 -1.87 0.56 -0.83
CA LEU A 8 -3.31 0.56 -0.58
C LEU A 8 -4.00 1.37 -1.67
N ARG A 9 -5.17 0.93 -2.10
CA ARG A 9 -5.95 1.67 -3.11
C ARG A 9 -7.43 1.58 -2.83
N ILE A 10 -8.14 2.66 -3.10
CA ILE A 10 -9.59 2.67 -3.27
C ILE A 10 -9.97 3.18 -4.65
N SER A 11 -10.98 2.56 -5.26
CA SER A 11 -11.34 2.87 -6.64
C SER A 11 -12.08 4.20 -6.78
N VAL A 12 -12.15 4.72 -8.01
CA VAL A 12 -12.96 5.90 -8.35
C VAL A 12 -14.44 5.71 -8.02
N LEU A 13 -14.97 4.49 -8.07
CA LEU A 13 -16.40 4.21 -7.86
C LEU A 13 -16.80 4.29 -6.38
N GLU A 14 -15.83 4.06 -5.50
CA GLU A 14 -16.02 4.09 -4.05
C GLU A 14 -15.72 5.49 -3.48
N LYS A 15 -15.20 6.40 -4.32
CA LYS A 15 -14.92 7.79 -3.97
C LYS A 15 -16.23 8.57 -3.85
N GLY A 16 -16.53 9.05 -2.63
CA GLY A 16 -17.70 9.89 -2.39
C GLY A 16 -18.26 9.79 -0.97
N ASN A 17 -17.94 8.70 -0.26
CA ASN A 17 -18.22 8.54 1.16
C ASN A 17 -16.91 8.50 1.94
N LEU A 18 -16.56 9.60 2.62
CA LEU A 18 -15.30 9.74 3.37
C LEU A 18 -15.12 8.61 4.39
N ARG A 19 -16.18 8.28 5.15
CA ARG A 19 -16.14 7.21 6.15
C ARG A 19 -15.87 5.86 5.51
N HIS A 20 -16.56 5.55 4.40
CA HIS A 20 -16.33 4.30 3.69
C HIS A 20 -14.90 4.21 3.13
N THR A 21 -14.35 5.32 2.64
CA THR A 21 -12.96 5.39 2.18
C THR A 21 -11.98 5.07 3.30
N GLU A 22 -12.14 5.73 4.44
CA GLU A 22 -11.30 5.50 5.62
C GLU A 22 -11.40 4.05 6.11
N ASP A 23 -12.62 3.52 6.25
CA ASP A 23 -12.86 2.15 6.69
C ASP A 23 -12.20 1.12 5.76
N THR A 24 -12.31 1.31 4.44
CA THR A 24 -11.72 0.42 3.43
C THR A 24 -10.20 0.45 3.46
N ILE A 25 -9.59 1.64 3.53
CA ILE A 25 -8.13 1.79 3.63
C ILE A 25 -7.62 1.20 4.96
N ASN A 26 -8.31 1.45 6.07
CA ASN A 26 -7.97 0.90 7.39
C ASN A 26 -8.06 -0.62 7.40
N SER A 27 -9.08 -1.20 6.77
CA SER A 27 -9.24 -2.66 6.65
C SER A 27 -8.07 -3.30 5.90
N GLN A 28 -7.72 -2.79 4.71
CA GLN A 28 -6.58 -3.28 3.93
C GLN A 28 -5.26 -3.18 4.71
N ARG A 29 -5.03 -2.02 5.35
CA ARG A 29 -3.86 -1.81 6.20
C ARG A 29 -3.76 -2.83 7.32
N ASN A 30 -4.87 -3.09 8.02
CA ASN A 30 -4.90 -4.03 9.13
C ASN A 30 -4.64 -5.47 8.69
N ILE A 31 -5.21 -5.89 7.56
CA ILE A 31 -4.97 -7.22 6.99
C ILE A 31 -3.48 -7.39 6.65
N ILE A 32 -2.88 -6.43 5.95
CA ILE A 32 -1.47 -6.50 5.55
C ILE A 32 -0.54 -6.43 6.76
N LYS A 33 -0.80 -5.54 7.71
CA LYS A 33 -0.01 -5.46 8.94
C LYS A 33 -0.10 -6.75 9.76
N ASN A 34 -1.29 -7.35 9.86
CA ASN A 34 -1.44 -8.64 10.54
C ASN A 34 -0.64 -9.75 9.84
N PHE A 35 -0.63 -9.78 8.50
CA PHE A 35 0.23 -10.70 7.75
C PHE A 35 1.72 -10.49 8.04
N ILE A 36 2.20 -9.24 7.97
CA ILE A 36 3.61 -8.90 8.23
C ILE A 36 4.03 -9.25 9.65
N PHE A 37 3.22 -8.89 10.65
CA PHE A 37 3.61 -9.03 12.07
C PHE A 37 3.49 -10.45 12.60
N ASN A 38 2.73 -11.33 11.94
CA ASN A 38 2.68 -12.75 12.28
C ASN A 38 3.84 -13.56 11.66
N ASP A 39 4.61 -12.98 10.75
CA ASP A 39 5.79 -13.61 10.16
C ASP A 39 7.09 -13.23 10.91
N GLN A 40 7.98 -14.21 11.13
CA GLN A 40 9.19 -14.00 11.94
C GLN A 40 10.26 -13.13 11.25
N GLU A 41 10.29 -13.12 9.93
CA GLU A 41 11.24 -12.36 9.12
C GLU A 41 10.65 -10.99 8.75
N LEU A 42 9.40 -10.96 8.26
CA LEU A 42 8.78 -9.73 7.78
C LEU A 42 8.53 -8.72 8.90
N LYS A 43 8.23 -9.17 10.13
CA LYS A 43 8.03 -8.26 11.28
C LYS A 43 9.24 -7.40 11.64
N LYS A 44 10.43 -7.77 11.16
CA LYS A 44 11.70 -7.05 11.38
C LYS A 44 12.03 -6.08 10.22
N ALA A 45 11.18 -6.02 9.19
CA ALA A 45 11.38 -5.16 8.04
C ALA A 45 11.11 -3.69 8.37
N ASN A 46 11.74 -2.79 7.61
CA ASN A 46 11.28 -1.40 7.53
C ASN A 46 10.03 -1.36 6.66
N ILE A 47 8.98 -0.68 7.12
CA ILE A 47 7.68 -0.63 6.44
C ILE A 47 7.40 0.82 6.01
N GLU A 48 7.15 1.02 4.71
CA GLU A 48 6.65 2.28 4.13
C GLU A 48 5.24 2.07 3.57
N GLU A 49 4.38 3.09 3.63
CA GLU A 49 2.99 3.00 3.14
C GLU A 49 2.75 3.96 1.97
N TYR A 50 2.04 3.48 0.96
CA TYR A 50 1.68 4.21 -0.25
C TYR A 50 0.19 4.02 -0.52
N ILE A 51 -0.54 5.12 -0.68
CA ILE A 51 -2.01 5.10 -0.80
C ILE A 51 -2.43 5.84 -2.06
N ASP A 52 -3.36 5.26 -2.81
CA ASP A 52 -4.06 5.90 -3.91
C ASP A 52 -5.58 5.92 -3.67
N GLU A 53 -6.09 7.08 -3.29
CA GLU A 53 -7.52 7.28 -3.03
C GLU A 53 -8.30 7.77 -4.27
N GLY A 54 -9.23 6.95 -4.72
CA GLY A 54 -10.10 7.30 -5.84
C GLY A 54 -9.38 7.18 -7.18
N TYR A 55 -8.55 6.14 -7.33
CA TYR A 55 -7.83 5.85 -8.57
C TYR A 55 -8.31 4.53 -9.17
N SER A 56 -8.52 4.54 -10.48
CA SER A 56 -8.89 3.33 -11.22
C SER A 56 -7.78 2.28 -11.13
N GLY A 57 -8.18 1.01 -11.07
CA GLY A 57 -7.25 -0.12 -11.25
C GLY A 57 -6.87 -0.36 -12.71
N SER A 58 -7.55 0.28 -13.66
CA SER A 58 -7.31 0.13 -15.10
C SER A 58 -6.12 0.94 -15.61
N THR A 59 -5.55 1.82 -14.78
CA THR A 59 -4.39 2.64 -15.14
C THR A 59 -3.26 2.45 -14.12
N THR A 60 -2.03 2.59 -14.60
CA THR A 60 -0.83 2.55 -13.75
C THR A 60 -0.35 3.93 -13.32
N SER A 61 -0.78 5.00 -13.99
CA SER A 61 -0.50 6.40 -13.62
C SER A 61 -1.27 6.79 -12.37
N ARG A 62 -0.66 6.55 -11.20
CA ARG A 62 -1.27 6.78 -9.90
C ARG A 62 -0.20 7.32 -8.94
N PRO A 63 -0.40 8.47 -8.27
CA PRO A 63 0.67 9.14 -7.52
C PRO A 63 1.31 8.30 -6.42
N GLY A 64 0.53 7.49 -5.69
CA GLY A 64 1.02 6.58 -4.67
C GLY A 64 1.90 5.49 -5.29
N LEU A 65 1.41 4.86 -6.36
CA LEU A 65 2.17 3.86 -7.09
C LEU A 65 3.44 4.44 -7.73
N ASP A 66 3.37 5.63 -8.32
CA ASP A 66 4.53 6.25 -8.99
C ASP A 66 5.67 6.52 -7.99
N LYS A 67 5.33 7.00 -6.79
CA LYS A 67 6.29 7.18 -5.69
C LYS A 67 6.90 5.84 -5.23
N LEU A 68 6.08 4.80 -5.12
CA LEU A 68 6.53 3.45 -4.79
C LEU A 68 7.50 2.93 -5.85
N LEU A 69 7.12 2.98 -7.13
CA LEU A 69 7.94 2.48 -8.22
C LEU A 69 9.25 3.27 -8.38
N LEU A 70 9.27 4.56 -8.05
CA LEU A 70 10.51 5.33 -7.97
C LEU A 70 11.46 4.76 -6.91
N LYS A 71 10.95 4.39 -5.73
CA LYS A 71 11.75 3.80 -4.65
C LYS A 71 12.24 2.39 -4.99
N VAL A 72 11.43 1.61 -5.70
CA VAL A 72 11.84 0.31 -6.27
C VAL A 72 12.99 0.50 -7.25
N LYS A 73 12.88 1.45 -8.19
CA LYS A 73 13.95 1.78 -9.15
C LYS A 73 15.25 2.23 -8.46
N GLN A 74 15.15 2.87 -7.30
CA GLN A 74 16.29 3.27 -6.47
C GLN A 74 16.86 2.14 -5.60
N GLY A 75 16.29 0.94 -5.64
CA GLY A 75 16.68 -0.20 -4.79
C GLY A 75 16.34 -0.01 -3.30
N LYS A 76 15.49 0.98 -2.97
CA LYS A 76 15.11 1.29 -1.57
C LYS A 76 14.00 0.39 -1.05
N ILE A 77 13.14 -0.11 -1.93
CA ILE A 77 12.10 -1.09 -1.62
C ILE A 77 12.43 -2.39 -2.36
N ASN A 78 12.33 -3.51 -1.66
CA ASN A 78 12.62 -4.84 -2.20
C ASN A 78 11.46 -5.84 -2.06
N CYS A 79 10.37 -5.46 -1.39
CA CYS A 79 9.14 -6.22 -1.29
C CYS A 79 7.94 -5.27 -1.33
N ILE A 80 6.90 -5.63 -2.08
CA ILE A 80 5.63 -4.90 -2.13
C ILE A 80 4.53 -5.87 -1.71
N ILE A 81 3.67 -5.43 -0.78
CA ILE A 81 2.47 -6.14 -0.37
C ILE A 81 1.27 -5.25 -0.69
N VAL A 82 0.26 -5.84 -1.35
CA VAL A 82 -0.93 -5.16 -1.88
C VAL A 82 -2.21 -5.77 -1.31
#